data_AF-A0A2S7N2E4-F1
#
_entry.id   AF-A0A2S7N2E4-F1
#
_cell.length_a   1.000
_cell.length_b   1.000
_cell.length_c   1.000
_cell.angle_alpha   90.00
_cell.angle_beta   90.00
_cell.angle_gamma   90.00
#
_symmetry.space_group_name_H-M   'P 1'
#
loop_
_entity.id
_entity.type
_entity.pdbx_description
1 polymer ?
#
loop_
_entity_poly.entity_id
_entity_poly.type
_entity_poly.pdbx_seq_one_letter_code
_entity_poly.pdbx_strand_id
1 'polypeptide(L)' 'MYFIETLEKALSKTTGREIVAKKEFLPMQPGDVYATFADTEPLEKAFGFKPSTSIEDGLQRFADWYCEYYDVK' A
#
# COMPACT_ATOMS: atom_id res chain seq x y z
N MET A 1 1.17 -5.51 -10.99
CA MET A 1 0.83 -5.65 -9.56
C MET A 1 1.05 -4.31 -8.89
N TYR A 2 0.19 -3.33 -9.20
CA TYR A 2 0.46 -1.92 -8.93
C TYR A 2 0.80 -1.64 -7.45
N PHE A 3 0.03 -2.17 -6.50
CA PHE A 3 0.29 -1.96 -5.07
C PHE A 3 1.69 -2.43 -4.62
N ILE A 4 2.09 -3.64 -5.03
CA ILE A 4 3.38 -4.23 -4.64
C ILE A 4 4.54 -3.48 -5.31
N GLU A 5 4.41 -3.13 -6.58
CA GLU A 5 5.41 -2.34 -7.30
C GLU A 5 5.58 -0.94 -6.70
N THR A 6 4.49 -0.30 -6.27
CA THR A 6 4.53 0.99 -5.58
C THR A 6 5.21 0.88 -4.22
N LEU A 7 4.98 -0.20 -3.47
CA LEU A 7 5.66 -0.46 -2.20
C LEU A 7 7.17 -0.70 -2.40
N GLU A 8 7.56 -1.49 -3.40
CA GLU A 8 8.97 -1.72 -3.77
C GLU A 8 9.68 -0.39 -4.06
N LYS A 9 9.04 0.50 -4.84
CA LYS A 9 9.56 1.85 -5.13
C LYS A 9 9.66 2.73 -3.88
N ALA A 10 8.64 2.71 -3.03
CA ALA A 10 8.61 3.50 -1.79
C ALA A 10 9.75 3.09 -0.86
N LEU A 11 9.91 1.79 -0.60
CA LEU A 11 11.01 1.25 0.21
C LEU A 11 12.38 1.56 -0.41
N SER A 12 12.51 1.44 -1.74
CA SER A 12 13.76 1.77 -2.42
C SER A 12 14.14 3.24 -2.24
N LYS A 13 13.17 4.14 -2.35
CA LYS A 13 13.36 5.57 -2.14
C LYS A 13 13.78 5.88 -0.70
N THR A 14 13.13 5.27 0.28
CA THR A 14 13.41 5.51 1.71
C THR A 14 14.78 5.00 2.13
N THR A 15 15.19 3.83 1.63
CA THR A 15 16.45 3.17 2.02
C THR A 15 17.64 3.51 1.11
N GLY A 16 17.42 4.21 0.00
CA GLY A 16 18.48 4.56 -0.95
C GLY A 16 19.10 3.39 -1.71
N ARG A 17 18.50 2.19 -1.64
CA ARG A 17 18.92 0.98 -2.35
C ARG A 17 17.76 0.41 -3.17
N GLU A 18 18.06 -0.29 -4.25
CA GLU A 18 17.03 -0.97 -5.04
C GLU A 18 16.46 -2.16 -4.26
N ILE A 19 15.15 -2.14 -4.05
CA ILE A 19 14.41 -3.21 -3.36
C ILE A 19 13.43 -3.84 -4.35
N VAL A 20 13.61 -5.14 -4.58
CA VAL A 20 12.72 -5.98 -5.36
C VAL A 20 12.34 -7.19 -4.52
N ALA A 21 11.04 -7.41 -4.31
CA ALA A 21 10.55 -8.52 -3.53
C ALA A 21 10.59 -9.82 -4.35
N LYS A 22 11.05 -10.90 -3.72
CA LYS A 22 10.88 -12.25 -4.24
C LYS A 22 9.41 -12.66 -4.08
N LYS A 23 8.66 -12.64 -5.18
CA LYS A 23 7.23 -12.98 -5.21
C LYS A 23 7.05 -14.48 -5.38
N GLU A 24 6.34 -15.11 -4.45
CA GLU A 24 5.90 -16.51 -4.55
C GLU A 24 4.37 -16.53 -4.63
N PHE A 25 3.85 -16.96 -5.79
CA PHE A 25 2.40 -16.97 -6.03
C PHE A 25 1.82 -18.30 -5.56
N LEU A 26 1.01 -18.24 -4.51
CA LEU A 26 0.25 -19.37 -3.99
C LEU A 26 -1.14 -19.41 -4.63
N PRO A 27 -1.82 -20.57 -4.65
CA PRO A 27 -3.22 -20.64 -5.07
C PRO A 27 -4.12 -19.78 -4.16
N MET A 28 -5.27 -19.36 -4.71
CA MET A 28 -6.28 -18.62 -3.96
C MET A 28 -6.74 -19.41 -2.73
N GLN A 29 -6.78 -18.77 -1.58
CA GLN A 29 -7.17 -19.42 -0.34
C GLN A 29 -8.70 -19.49 -0.23
N PRO A 30 -9.25 -20.50 0.46
CA PRO A 30 -10.69 -20.54 0.74
C PRO A 30 -11.13 -19.28 1.50
N GLY A 31 -12.05 -18.52 0.93
CA GLY A 31 -12.55 -17.27 1.51
C GLY A 31 -11.99 -15.99 0.87
N ASP A 32 -10.94 -16.10 0.04
CA ASP A 32 -10.48 -14.97 -0.75
C ASP A 32 -11.52 -14.59 -1.81
N VAL A 33 -11.60 -13.29 -2.10
CA VAL A 33 -12.35 -12.73 -3.23
C VAL A 33 -11.37 -12.00 -4.15
N TYR A 34 -11.61 -12.06 -5.47
CA TYR A 34 -10.70 -11.47 -6.46
C TYR A 34 -10.46 -9.97 -6.26
N ALA A 35 -11.50 -9.22 -5.92
CA ALA A 35 -11.42 -7.80 -5.59
C ALA A 35 -12.63 -7.41 -4.75
N THR A 36 -12.40 -6.58 -3.73
CA THR A 36 -13.45 -5.95 -2.94
C THR A 36 -12.99 -4.56 -2.51
N PHE A 37 -13.92 -3.62 -2.41
CA PHE A 37 -13.68 -2.26 -1.98
C PHE A 37 -14.94 -1.69 -1.33
N ALA A 38 -14.76 -0.73 -0.43
CA ALA A 38 -15.87 -0.05 0.20
C ALA A 38 -16.48 0.98 -0.75
N ASP A 39 -17.80 1.01 -0.85
CA ASP A 39 -18.52 2.16 -1.40
C ASP A 39 -18.53 3.28 -0.36
N THR A 40 -17.88 4.40 -0.69
CA THR A 40 -17.76 5.56 0.19
C THR A 40 -18.80 6.64 -0.09
N GLU A 41 -19.68 6.46 -1.08
CA GLU A 41 -20.70 7.46 -1.44
C GLU A 41 -21.62 7.83 -0.26
N PRO A 42 -22.10 6.89 0.59
CA PRO A 42 -22.94 7.25 1.74
C PRO A 42 -22.20 8.12 2.77
N LEU A 43 -20.92 7.84 3.02
CA LEU A 43 -20.09 8.60 3.94
C LEU A 43 -19.83 10.02 3.41
N GLU A 44 -19.53 10.13 2.11
CA GLU A 44 -19.31 11.40 1.43
C GLU A 44 -20.57 12.28 1.49
N LYS A 45 -21.75 11.70 1.22
CA LYS A 45 -23.04 12.42 1.31
C LYS A 45 -23.40 12.86 2.72
N ALA A 46 -23.15 12.02 3.73
CA ALA A 46 -23.56 12.28 5.11
C ALA A 46 -22.62 13.27 5.84
N PHE A 47 -21.32 13.24 5.54
CA PHE A 47 -20.31 13.96 6.30
C PHE A 47 -19.42 14.89 5.45
N GLY A 48 -19.59 14.91 4.13
CA GLY A 48 -18.75 15.70 3.22
C GLY A 48 -17.30 15.22 3.16
N PHE A 49 -17.03 13.99 3.60
CA PHE A 49 -15.68 13.43 3.69
C PHE A 49 -15.42 12.42 2.56
N LYS A 50 -14.30 12.62 1.86
CA LYS A 50 -13.80 11.72 0.83
C LYS A 50 -12.30 11.47 1.05
N PRO A 51 -11.87 10.21 1.25
CA PRO A 51 -10.44 9.90 1.29
C PRO A 51 -9.75 10.35 0.00
N SER A 52 -8.64 11.09 0.12
CA SER A 52 -7.89 11.64 -1.01
C SER A 52 -6.42 11.21 -1.04
N THR A 53 -5.99 10.39 -0.10
CA THR A 53 -4.62 9.87 -0.07
C THR A 53 -4.43 8.86 -1.19
N SER A 54 -3.46 9.12 -2.08
CA SER A 54 -3.09 8.18 -3.14
C SER A 54 -2.39 6.95 -2.56
N ILE A 55 -2.33 5.86 -3.34
CA ILE A 55 -1.59 4.66 -2.94
C ILE A 55 -0.10 4.97 -2.81
N GLU A 56 0.45 5.80 -3.71
CA GLU A 56 1.83 6.27 -3.67
C GLU A 56 2.15 7.03 -2.38
N ASP A 57 1.33 8.02 -2.03
CA ASP A 57 1.56 8.84 -0.83
C ASP A 57 1.42 8.00 0.44
N GLY A 58 0.40 7.14 0.51
CA GLY A 58 0.16 6.26 1.64
C GLY A 58 1.32 5.28 1.86
N LEU A 59 1.78 4.62 0.79
CA LEU A 59 2.87 3.66 0.86
C LEU A 59 4.23 4.32 1.11
N GLN A 60 4.47 5.54 0.60
CA GLN A 60 5.68 6.28 0.92
C GLN A 60 5.74 6.63 2.41
N ARG A 61 4.65 7.16 2.97
CA ARG A 61 4.57 7.48 4.41
C ARG A 61 4.77 6.23 5.27
N PHE A 62 4.19 5.10 4.84
CA PHE A 62 4.41 3.82 5.51
C PHE A 62 5.88 3.38 5.46
N ALA A 63 6.52 3.42 4.28
CA ALA A 63 7.91 3.04 4.12
C ALA A 63 8.85 3.91 4.98
N ASP A 64 8.64 5.22 4.98
CA ASP A 64 9.42 6.16 5.80
C ASP A 64 9.32 5.84 7.29
N TRP A 65 8.09 5.63 7.78
CA TRP A 65 7.84 5.22 9.17
C TRP A 65 8.47 3.87 9.49
N TYR A 66 8.26 2.85 8.65
CA TYR A 66 8.75 1.50 8.88
C TYR A 66 10.28 1.48 8.94
N CYS A 67 10.93 2.12 7.98
CA CYS A 67 12.39 2.13 7.91
C CYS A 67 13.04 2.88 9.07
N GLU A 68 12.39 3.93 9.56
CA GLU A 68 12.81 4.66 10.75
C GLU A 68 12.59 3.86 12.03
N TYR A 69 11.42 3.25 12.19
CA TYR A 69 11.05 2.48 13.38
C TYR A 69 11.96 1.25 13.59
N TYR A 70 12.34 0.58 12.50
CA TYR A 70 13.18 -0.62 12.54
C TYR A 70 14.67 -0.37 12.28
N ASP A 71 15.10 0.89 12.12
CA ASP A 71 16.49 1.27 11.83
C ASP A 71 17.08 0.51 10.63
N VAL A 72 16.34 0.51 9.51
CA VAL A 72 16.74 -0.15 8.25
C VAL A 72 17.04 0.84 7.12
N LYS A 73 17.34 2.09 7.48
CA LYS A 73 17.81 3.14 6.55
C LYS A 73 19.28 2.94 6.19
#